data_AF-A0A0J7Y810-F1
#
_entry.id   AF-A0A0J7Y810-F1
#
_cell.length_a   1.000
_cell.length_b   1.000
_cell.length_c   1.000
_cell.angle_alpha   90.00
_cell.angle_beta   90.00
_cell.angle_gamma   90.00
#
_symmetry.space_group_name_H-M   'P 1'
#
loop_
_entity.id
_entity.type
_entity.pdbx_description
1 polymer ?
#
loop_
_entity_poly.entity_id
_entity_poly.type
_entity_poly.pdbx_seq_one_letter_code
_entity_poly.pdbx_strand_id
1 'polypeptide(L)'
;MKWSEGGFMLPTDIFEAATLQYSVMAICDCQHSARFETKTLWWHFKRRRWDDRLGPAKQRFWCRVCRSKLRKKVRPVRLEFVAWAKGDFELAWPDERTWKEAVRRVR
;
A
#
# COMPACT_ATOMS: atom_id res chain seq x y z
N MET A 1 -10.85 9.38 -4.24
CA MET A 1 -9.78 10.40 -4.25
C MET A 1 -10.30 11.65 -3.58
N LYS A 2 -9.44 12.43 -2.92
CA LYS A 2 -9.82 13.73 -2.32
C LYS A 2 -8.86 14.82 -2.78
N TRP A 3 -9.37 16.03 -2.94
CA TRP A 3 -8.51 17.19 -3.17
C TRP A 3 -8.01 17.73 -1.83
N SER A 4 -6.71 18.00 -1.72
CA SER A 4 -6.17 18.76 -0.60
C SER A 4 -6.47 20.26 -0.77
N GLU A 5 -6.43 21.02 0.32
CA GLU A 5 -6.59 22.48 0.29
C GLU A 5 -5.55 23.17 -0.61
N GLY A 6 -4.40 22.53 -0.82
CA GLY A 6 -3.35 22.98 -1.74
C GLY A 6 -3.53 22.56 -3.20
N GLY A 7 -4.66 21.96 -3.57
CA GLY A 7 -4.95 21.56 -4.96
C GLY A 7 -4.30 20.25 -5.42
N PHE A 8 -3.80 19.43 -4.50
CA PHE A 8 -3.21 18.12 -4.84
C PHE A 8 -4.21 16.99 -4.64
N MET A 9 -4.19 16.01 -5.54
CA MET A 9 -5.04 14.82 -5.44
C MET A 9 -4.43 13.83 -4.46
N LEU A 10 -5.15 13.53 -3.38
CA LEU A 10 -4.78 12.57 -2.35
C LEU A 10 -5.49 11.24 -2.57
N PRO A 11 -4.75 10.12 -2.61
CA PRO A 11 -5.35 8.79 -2.67
C PRO A 11 -6.04 8.46 -1.35
N THR A 12 -7.15 7.73 -1.44
CA THR A 12 -7.94 7.26 -0.29
C THR A 12 -7.79 5.76 -0.04
N ASP A 13 -7.32 5.00 -1.05
CA ASP A 13 -7.03 3.58 -1.00
C ASP A 13 -5.75 3.25 -1.80
N ILE A 14 -5.27 2.01 -1.68
CA ILE A 14 -4.02 1.56 -2.33
C ILE A 14 -4.16 1.60 -3.86
N PHE A 15 -5.35 1.39 -4.40
CA PHE A 15 -5.57 1.41 -5.85
C PHE A 15 -5.40 2.82 -6.42
N GLU A 16 -6.05 3.81 -5.82
CA GLU A 16 -5.89 5.22 -6.18
C GLU A 16 -4.42 5.63 -6.05
N ALA A 17 -3.75 5.21 -4.97
CA ALA A 17 -2.32 5.45 -4.78
C ALA A 17 -1.48 4.86 -5.92
N ALA A 18 -1.83 3.67 -6.43
CA ALA A 18 -1.18 3.07 -7.60
C ALA A 18 -1.40 3.85 -8.89
N THR A 19 -2.60 4.42 -9.09
CA THR A 19 -2.86 5.28 -10.26
C THR A 19 -2.09 6.60 -10.21
N LEU A 20 -1.82 7.10 -9.00
CA LEU A 20 -1.13 8.36 -8.75
C LEU A 20 0.39 8.20 -8.51
N GLN A 21 0.95 7.00 -8.70
CA GLN A 21 2.37 6.70 -8.49
C GLN A 21 2.88 7.01 -7.07
N TYR A 22 2.08 6.67 -6.06
CA TYR A 22 2.49 6.67 -4.66
C TYR A 22 3.00 5.30 -4.24
N SER A 23 3.62 5.25 -3.07
CA SER A 23 3.98 4.04 -2.34
C SER A 23 3.30 4.02 -0.98
N VAL A 24 3.16 2.83 -0.39
CA VAL A 24 2.65 2.68 0.97
C VAL A 24 3.82 2.45 1.92
N MET A 25 3.98 3.33 2.90
CA MET A 25 4.96 3.18 3.98
C MET A 25 4.27 2.63 5.22
N ALA A 26 4.72 1.47 5.69
CA ALA A 26 4.31 0.87 6.95
C ALA A 26 5.38 1.12 8.01
N ILE A 27 5.01 1.73 9.15
CA ILE A 27 5.93 2.06 10.25
C ILE A 27 5.50 1.28 11.48
N CYS A 28 6.41 0.47 12.02
CA CYS A 28 6.20 -0.27 13.27
C CYS A 28 6.53 0.57 14.50
N ASP A 29 5.97 0.19 15.65
CA ASP A 29 6.32 0.73 16.96
C ASP A 29 7.83 0.58 17.29
N CYS A 30 8.47 -0.48 16.79
CA CYS A 30 9.92 -0.65 16.90
C CYS A 30 10.74 0.23 15.94
N GLN A 31 10.13 1.26 15.35
CA GLN A 31 10.67 2.20 14.36
C GLN A 31 11.09 1.59 13.01
N HIS A 32 11.03 0.26 12.85
CA HIS A 32 11.26 -0.36 11.55
C HIS A 32 10.15 0.05 10.57
N SER A 33 10.57 0.62 9.43
CA SER A 33 9.69 0.97 8.32
C SER A 33 9.97 0.14 7.07
N ALA A 34 8.94 -0.08 6.27
CA ALA A 34 9.07 -0.63 4.92
C ALA A 34 8.14 0.11 3.96
N ARG A 35 8.63 0.37 2.74
CA ARG A 35 7.86 0.98 1.67
C ARG A 35 7.49 -0.09 0.63
N PHE A 36 6.27 -0.02 0.13
CA PHE A 36 5.71 -0.99 -0.82
C PHE A 36 5.23 -0.26 -2.07
N GLU A 37 5.59 -0.81 -3.23
CA GLU A 37 5.07 -0.34 -4.50
C GLU A 37 3.56 -0.66 -4.56
N THR A 38 2.74 0.36 -4.84
CA THR A 38 1.29 0.26 -4.65
C THR A 38 0.58 -0.56 -5.71
N LYS A 39 1.06 -0.63 -6.96
CA LYS A 39 0.41 -1.44 -8.00
C LYS A 39 0.53 -2.93 -7.71
N THR A 40 1.71 -3.40 -7.28
CA THR A 40 1.94 -4.78 -6.87
C THR A 40 1.22 -5.10 -5.55
N LEU A 41 1.17 -4.13 -4.62
CA LEU A 41 0.44 -4.27 -3.36
C LEU A 41 -1.08 -4.36 -3.58
N TRP A 42 -1.65 -3.47 -4.39
CA TRP A 42 -3.05 -3.53 -4.79
C TRP A 42 -3.38 -4.88 -5.41
N TRP A 43 -2.55 -5.37 -6.32
CA TRP A 43 -2.78 -6.66 -6.96
C TRP A 43 -2.80 -7.81 -5.94
N HIS A 44 -1.89 -7.76 -4.97
CA HIS A 44 -1.85 -8.73 -3.88
C HIS A 44 -3.13 -8.72 -3.03
N PHE A 45 -3.69 -7.54 -2.77
CA PHE A 45 -4.95 -7.35 -2.04
C PHE A 45 -6.15 -7.83 -2.84
N LYS A 46 -6.24 -7.40 -4.12
CA LYS A 46 -7.32 -7.79 -5.04
C LYS A 46 -7.43 -9.31 -5.20
N ARG A 47 -6.31 -9.99 -5.42
CA ARG A 47 -6.27 -11.46 -5.51
C ARG A 47 -6.78 -12.18 -4.27
N ARG A 48 -6.69 -11.55 -3.10
CA ARG A 48 -7.13 -12.09 -1.82
C ARG A 48 -8.50 -11.55 -1.37
N ARG A 49 -9.14 -10.72 -2.20
CA ARG A 49 -10.39 -10.02 -1.87
C ARG A 49 -10.28 -9.26 -0.54
N TRP A 50 -9.14 -8.64 -0.30
CA TRP A 50 -8.92 -7.79 0.86
C TRP A 50 -9.32 -6.35 0.53
N ASP A 51 -9.82 -5.65 1.55
CA ASP A 51 -10.11 -4.23 1.51
C ASP A 51 -8.79 -3.45 1.46
N ASP A 52 -8.66 -2.60 0.44
CA ASP A 52 -7.47 -1.84 0.11
C ASP A 52 -7.51 -0.39 0.64
N ARG A 53 -8.52 -0.02 1.42
CA ARG A 53 -8.50 1.22 2.21
C ARG A 53 -7.44 1.10 3.31
N LEU A 54 -6.70 2.18 3.59
CA LEU A 54 -5.56 2.18 4.52
C LEU A 54 -5.89 1.58 5.91
N GLY A 55 -7.06 1.92 6.47
CA GLY A 55 -7.48 1.43 7.80
C GLY A 55 -7.59 -0.09 7.86
N PRO A 56 -8.46 -0.72 7.06
CA PRO A 56 -8.53 -2.18 6.91
C PRO A 56 -7.19 -2.80 6.46
N ALA A 57 -6.48 -2.16 5.52
CA ALA A 57 -5.22 -2.67 4.99
C ALA A 57 -4.15 -2.80 6.08
N LYS A 58 -4.06 -1.85 7.01
CA LYS A 58 -3.16 -1.88 8.18
C LYS A 58 -3.21 -3.21 8.94
N GLN A 59 -4.37 -3.86 9.00
CA GLN A 59 -4.56 -5.13 9.69
C GLN A 59 -3.88 -6.33 9.00
N ARG A 60 -3.50 -6.17 7.73
CA ARG A 60 -2.83 -7.19 6.91
C ARG A 60 -1.31 -7.09 6.94
N PHE A 61 -0.75 -6.01 7.51
CA PHE A 61 0.68 -5.83 7.68
C PHE A 61 1.16 -6.31 9.05
N TRP A 62 2.42 -6.75 9.11
CA TRP A 62 3.12 -7.03 10.36
C TRP A 62 4.62 -6.83 10.19
N CYS A 63 5.29 -6.45 11.26
CA CYS A 63 6.73 -6.17 11.24
C CYS A 63 7.56 -7.45 11.25
N ARG A 64 8.42 -7.61 10.22
CA ARG A 64 9.37 -8.74 10.13
C ARG A 64 10.41 -8.72 11.23
N VAL A 65 10.90 -7.55 11.64
CA VAL A 65 11.88 -7.40 12.72
C VAL A 65 11.28 -7.84 14.06
N CYS A 66 10.07 -7.39 14.41
CA CYS A 66 9.39 -7.85 15.63
C CYS A 66 9.12 -9.35 15.60
N ARG A 67 8.73 -9.91 14.44
CA ARG A 67 8.53 -11.35 14.31
C ARG A 67 9.81 -12.15 14.51
N SER A 68 10.95 -11.62 14.07
CA SER A 68 12.25 -12.26 14.26
C SER A 68 12.73 -12.15 15.72
N LYS A 69 12.75 -10.93 16.28
CA LYS A 69 13.30 -10.66 17.62
C LYS A 69 12.37 -11.10 18.76
N LEU A 70 11.07 -10.83 18.64
CA LEU A 70 10.09 -11.02 19.72
C LEU A 70 9.13 -12.19 19.46
N ARG A 71 9.23 -12.87 18.31
CA ARG A 71 8.30 -13.92 17.85
C ARG A 71 6.83 -13.47 17.69
N LYS A 72 6.54 -12.17 17.83
CA LYS A 72 5.19 -11.58 17.74
C LYS A 72 4.92 -10.95 16.37
N LYS A 73 3.68 -11.04 15.89
CA LYS A 73 3.21 -10.29 14.70
C LYS A 73 2.69 -8.92 15.16
N VAL A 74 3.58 -7.94 15.21
CA VAL A 74 3.23 -6.57 15.58
C VAL A 74 2.73 -5.83 14.34
N ARG A 75 1.52 -5.27 14.40
CA ARG A 75 0.95 -4.44 13.34
C ARG A 75 1.62 -3.07 13.31
N PRO A 76 1.77 -2.44 12.14
CA PRO A 76 2.33 -1.09 12.09
C PRO A 76 1.46 -0.11 12.88
N VAL A 77 2.08 0.89 13.50
CA VAL A 77 1.37 1.99 14.18
C VAL A 77 0.85 3.00 13.17
N ARG A 78 1.57 3.22 12.06
CA ARG A 78 1.22 4.13 10.98
C ARG A 78 1.32 3.42 9.63
N LEU A 79 0.37 3.73 8.75
CA LEU A 79 0.35 3.30 7.35
C LEU A 79 0.00 4.52 6.51
N GLU A 80 0.88 4.92 5.60
CA GLU A 80 0.82 6.23 4.95
C GLU A 80 1.14 6.12 3.45
N PHE A 81 0.54 7.00 2.66
CA PHE A 81 0.93 7.20 1.28
C PHE A 81 2.11 8.17 1.20
N VAL A 82 3.16 7.77 0.50
CA VAL A 82 4.37 8.57 0.28
C VAL A 82 4.69 8.60 -1.20
N ALA A 83 5.39 9.63 -1.68
CA ALA A 83 5.83 9.67 -3.07
C ALA A 83 6.66 8.43 -3.41
N TRP A 84 6.41 7.79 -4.55
CA TRP A 84 7.14 6.59 -4.98
C TRP A 84 8.66 6.83 -5.03
N ALA A 85 9.43 5.80 -4.67
CA ALA A 85 10.88 5.84 -4.72
C ALA A 85 11.44 4.51 -5.21
N LYS A 86 12.61 4.57 -5.86
CA LYS A 86 13.33 3.37 -6.29
C LYS A 86 13.73 2.53 -5.07
N GLY A 87 13.50 1.22 -5.14
CA GLY A 87 13.82 0.27 -4.06
C GLY A 87 12.65 -0.03 -3.12
N ASP A 88 11.45 0.48 -3.42
CA ASP A 88 10.23 0.05 -2.75
C ASP A 88 10.00 -1.45 -2.95
N PHE A 89 9.47 -2.11 -1.92
CA PHE A 89 9.27 -3.56 -1.97
C PHE A 89 8.17 -3.90 -2.98
N GLU A 90 8.54 -4.71 -3.97
CA GLU A 90 7.65 -5.16 -5.02
C GLU A 90 7.11 -6.55 -4.70
N LEU A 91 5.81 -6.72 -4.89
CA LEU A 91 5.14 -8.01 -4.89
C LEU A 91 4.98 -8.51 -6.33
N ALA A 92 4.24 -9.60 -6.52
CA ALA A 92 3.89 -10.04 -7.86
C ALA A 92 3.17 -8.90 -8.61
N TRP A 93 3.64 -8.60 -9.81
CA TRP A 93 3.02 -7.61 -10.69
C TRP A 93 1.70 -8.13 -11.27
N PRO A 94 0.66 -7.29 -11.40
CA PRO A 94 -0.48 -7.63 -12.24
C PRO A 94 -0.04 -7.65 -13.71
N ASP A 95 -0.65 -8.52 -14.52
CA ASP A 95 -0.49 -8.44 -15.97
C ASP A 95 -1.10 -7.13 -16.49
N GLU A 96 -0.64 -6.71 -17.66
CA GLU A 96 -1.01 -5.41 -18.24
C GLU A 96 -2.51 -5.31 -18.52
N ARG A 97 -3.14 -6.39 -18.98
CA ARG A 97 -4.58 -6.42 -19.26
C ARG A 97 -5.38 -6.22 -17.98
N THR A 98 -5.07 -6.97 -16.93
CA THR A 98 -5.72 -6.83 -15.62
C THR A 98 -5.59 -5.42 -15.05
N TRP A 99 -4.42 -4.80 -15.22
CA TRP A 99 -4.22 -3.41 -14.80
C TRP A 99 -5.08 -2.43 -15.60
N LYS A 100 -5.05 -2.52 -16.93
CA LYS A 100 -5.85 -1.66 -17.82
C LYS A 100 -7.34 -1.79 -17.53
N GLU A 101 -7.85 -3.00 -17.32
CA GLU A 101 -9.24 -3.24 -16.96
C GLU A 101 -9.63 -2.59 -15.63
N ALA A 102 -8.76 -2.66 -14.63
CA ALA A 102 -9.04 -2.02 -13.34
C ALA A 102 -9.11 -0.50 -13.44
N VAL A 103 -8.14 0.11 -14.12
CA VAL A 103 -8.12 1.56 -14.35
C VAL A 103 -9.34 2.04 -15.16
N ARG A 104 -9.81 1.23 -16.12
CA ARG A 104 -11.02 1.55 -16.90
C ARG A 104 -12.32 1.54 -16.09
N ARG A 105 -12.41 0.77 -15.01
CA ARG A 105 -13.64 0.66 -14.20
C ARG A 105 -13.88 1.86 -13.28
N VAL A 106 -12.86 2.69 -13.08
CA VAL A 106 -12.89 3.82 -12.14
C VAL A 106 -12.72 5.18 -12.81
N ARG A 107 -12.47 5.18 -14.13
CA ARG A 107 -12.45 6.37 -14.99
C ARG A 107 -13.85 6.63 -15.51
#